data_AF-A0A5C6B1W3-F1
#
_entry.id   AF-A0A5C6B1W3-F1
#
_cell.length_a   1.000
_cell.length_b   1.000
_cell.length_c   1.000
_cell.angle_alpha   90.00
_cell.angle_beta   90.00
_cell.angle_gamma   90.00
#
_symmetry.space_group_name_H-M   'P 1'
#
loop_
_entity.id
_entity.type
_entity.pdbx_description
1 polymer ?
#
loop_
_entity_poly.entity_id
_entity_poly.type
_entity_poly.pdbx_seq_one_letter_code
_entity_poly.pdbx_strand_id
1 'polypeptide(L)'
;MGTADYIAPEQVNDSRHVDIRADNLRSGCTLFKMLCGQTPFADSCYPTAFAKMTAHVSDTPPDISDLSPEVPAPLASLVHQMMAKARDQ
;
A
#
# COMPACT_ATOMS: atom_id res chain seq x y z
N MET A 1 -17.33 3.47 5.44
CA MET A 1 -16.58 2.20 5.34
C MET A 1 -15.19 2.57 4.84
N GLY A 2 -14.16 2.55 5.69
CA GLY A 2 -12.82 3.06 5.34
C GLY A 2 -11.66 2.37 6.07
N THR A 3 -11.95 1.32 6.83
CA THR A 3 -10.95 0.65 7.66
C THR A 3 -10.09 -0.32 6.83
N ALA A 4 -10.62 -0.88 5.74
CA ALA A 4 -9.93 -1.88 4.92
C ALA A 4 -8.85 -1.31 3.99
N ASP A 5 -8.93 -0.04 3.62
CA ASP A 5 -7.95 0.64 2.74
C ASP A 5 -6.56 0.83 3.37
N TYR A 6 -6.45 0.61 4.68
CA TYR A 6 -5.24 0.88 5.46
C TYR A 6 -4.84 -0.31 6.34
N ILE A 7 -5.38 -1.52 6.08
CA ILE A 7 -5.03 -2.71 6.83
C ILE A 7 -3.65 -3.20 6.38
N ALA A 8 -2.75 -3.34 7.35
CA ALA A 8 -1.45 -3.93 7.11
C ALA A 8 -1.56 -5.47 7.08
N PRO A 9 -0.79 -6.17 6.21
CA PRO A 9 -0.96 -7.60 5.96
C PRO A 9 -0.75 -8.51 7.19
N GLU A 10 0.07 -8.10 8.14
CA GLU A 10 0.28 -8.78 9.43
C GLU A 10 -0.96 -8.72 10.34
N GLN A 11 -1.82 -7.70 10.23
CA GLN A 11 -3.09 -7.67 10.97
C GLN A 11 -4.09 -8.71 10.43
N VAL A 12 -3.88 -9.18 9.20
CA VAL A 12 -4.66 -10.25 8.56
C VAL A 12 -4.15 -11.63 8.96
N ASN A 13 -2.83 -11.78 9.13
CA ASN A 13 -2.16 -13.08 9.33
C ASN A 13 -1.89 -13.43 10.81
N ASP A 14 -1.46 -12.50 11.65
CA ASP A 14 -1.22 -12.73 13.08
C ASP A 14 -1.19 -11.40 13.86
N SER A 15 -2.29 -11.09 14.55
CA SER A 15 -2.47 -9.82 15.28
C SER A 15 -1.52 -9.61 16.46
N ARG A 16 -0.68 -10.60 16.80
CA ARG A 16 0.23 -10.56 17.97
C ARG A 16 1.66 -10.09 17.64
N HIS A 17 2.01 -9.96 16.37
CA HIS A 17 3.31 -9.47 15.90
C HIS A 17 3.14 -8.28 14.93
N VAL A 18 2.48 -7.22 15.42
CA VAL A 18 2.48 -5.93 14.70
C VAL A 18 3.88 -5.33 14.82
N ASP A 19 4.69 -5.53 13.80
CA ASP A 19 6.05 -4.97 13.69
C ASP A 19 5.97 -3.50 13.23
N ILE A 20 7.02 -2.71 13.49
CA ILE A 20 7.17 -1.29 13.08
C ILE A 20 7.04 -1.11 11.56
N ARG A 21 7.13 -2.21 10.80
CA ARG A 21 6.90 -2.30 9.35
C ARG A 21 5.46 -1.95 8.95
N ALA A 22 4.49 -2.17 9.85
CA ALA A 22 3.10 -1.77 9.68
C ALA A 22 2.98 -0.27 9.42
N ASP A 23 3.73 0.53 10.17
CA ASP A 23 3.69 1.99 10.09
C ASP A 23 4.34 2.51 8.81
N ASN A 24 5.40 1.85 8.32
CA ASN A 24 6.01 2.20 7.03
C ASN A 24 5.07 1.91 5.85
N LEU A 25 4.41 0.75 5.86
CA LEU A 25 3.47 0.37 4.80
C LEU A 25 2.22 1.28 4.81
N ARG A 26 1.70 1.64 5.98
CA ARG A 26 0.58 2.59 6.13
C ARG A 26 0.96 4.02 5.73
N SER A 27 2.16 4.46 6.10
CA SER A 27 2.70 5.77 5.68
C SER A 27 2.93 5.81 4.17
N GLY A 28 3.46 4.74 3.58
CA GLY A 28 3.61 4.56 2.14
C GLY A 28 2.26 4.64 1.41
N CYS A 29 1.24 3.92 1.88
CA CYS A 29 -0.11 3.98 1.30
C CYS A 29 -0.72 5.39 1.39
N THR A 30 -0.42 6.13 2.46
CA THR A 30 -0.86 7.52 2.65
C THR A 30 -0.16 8.45 1.67
N LEU A 31 1.16 8.33 1.52
CA LEU A 31 1.95 9.07 0.53
C LEU A 31 1.49 8.77 -0.90
N PHE A 32 1.28 7.50 -1.23
CA PHE A 32 0.73 7.07 -2.52
C PHE A 32 -0.60 7.77 -2.81
N LYS A 33 -1.52 7.81 -1.83
CA LYS A 33 -2.79 8.49 -1.98
C LYS A 33 -2.65 10.00 -2.18
N MET A 34 -1.70 10.65 -1.50
CA MET A 34 -1.44 12.08 -1.69
C MET A 34 -0.88 12.39 -3.08
N LEU A 35 -0.06 11.48 -3.64
CA LEU A 35 0.59 11.66 -4.95
C LEU A 35 -0.29 11.26 -6.14
N CYS A 36 -1.10 10.22 -5.99
CA CYS A 36 -1.91 9.63 -7.05
C CYS A 36 -3.40 9.96 -6.95
N GLY A 37 -3.86 10.57 -5.85
CA GLY A 37 -5.27 10.87 -5.59
C GLY A 37 -6.14 9.65 -5.22
N GLN A 38 -5.57 8.44 -5.23
CA GLN A 38 -6.25 7.19 -4.92
C GLN A 38 -5.38 6.25 -4.10
N THR A 39 -5.99 5.31 -3.37
CA THR A 39 -5.24 4.28 -2.63
C THR A 39 -4.65 3.24 -3.59
N PRO A 40 -3.55 2.57 -3.20
CA PRO A 40 -2.91 1.57 -4.07
C PRO A 40 -3.81 0.37 -4.41
N PHE A 41 -4.79 0.06 -3.54
CA PHE A 41 -5.78 -1.00 -3.75
C PHE A 41 -7.21 -0.45 -3.70
N ALA A 42 -7.51 0.51 -4.57
CA ALA A 42 -8.79 1.20 -4.64
C ALA A 42 -9.98 0.24 -4.91
N ASP A 43 -11.19 0.67 -4.49
CA ASP A 43 -12.45 -0.09 -4.63
C ASP A 43 -12.75 -0.52 -6.06
N SER A 44 -12.26 0.22 -7.07
CA SER A 44 -12.44 -0.10 -8.49
C SER A 44 -11.86 -1.46 -8.89
N CYS A 45 -10.77 -1.87 -8.24
CA CYS A 45 -10.11 -3.16 -8.49
C CYS A 45 -10.36 -4.17 -7.36
N TYR A 46 -10.61 -3.68 -6.13
CA TYR A 46 -10.78 -4.50 -4.94
C TYR A 46 -12.07 -4.11 -4.19
N PRO A 47 -13.24 -4.54 -4.69
CA PRO A 47 -14.55 -4.04 -4.22
C PRO A 47 -14.97 -4.56 -2.84
N THR A 48 -14.21 -5.48 -2.23
CA THR A 48 -14.53 -6.04 -0.91
C THR A 48 -13.38 -5.83 0.07
N ALA A 49 -13.72 -5.69 1.35
CA ALA A 49 -12.72 -5.55 2.41
C ALA A 49 -11.75 -6.75 2.45
N PHE A 50 -12.25 -7.96 2.23
CA PHE A 50 -11.41 -9.17 2.16
C PHE A 50 -10.44 -9.13 0.97
N ALA A 51 -10.91 -8.71 -0.22
CA ALA A 51 -10.06 -8.56 -1.40
C ALA A 51 -8.94 -7.53 -1.19
N LYS A 52 -9.23 -6.41 -0.52
CA LYS A 52 -8.21 -5.42 -0.15
C LYS A 52 -7.21 -5.99 0.84
N MET A 53 -7.68 -6.67 1.88
CA MET A 53 -6.82 -7.33 2.86
C MET A 53 -5.89 -8.34 2.19
N THR A 54 -6.39 -9.17 1.27
CA THR A 54 -5.53 -10.07 0.49
C THR A 54 -4.55 -9.31 -0.39
N ALA A 55 -4.98 -8.24 -1.08
CA ALA A 55 -4.09 -7.46 -1.94
C ALA A 55 -2.95 -6.80 -1.15
N HIS A 56 -3.23 -6.28 0.05
CA HIS A 56 -2.20 -5.80 0.96
C HIS A 56 -1.20 -6.88 1.38
N VAL A 57 -1.56 -8.18 1.31
CA VAL A 57 -0.69 -9.33 1.62
C VAL A 57 0.03 -9.85 0.38
N SER A 58 -0.63 -10.01 -0.76
CA SER A 58 -0.09 -10.72 -1.94
C SER A 58 0.29 -9.83 -3.13
N ASP A 59 -0.39 -8.70 -3.33
CA ASP A 59 -0.31 -7.95 -4.59
C ASP A 59 0.73 -6.82 -4.56
N THR A 60 1.33 -6.51 -5.71
CA THR A 60 2.27 -5.37 -5.81
C THR A 60 1.48 -4.09 -6.05
N PRO A 61 1.83 -2.96 -5.39
CA PRO A 61 1.17 -1.70 -5.66
C PRO A 61 1.34 -1.23 -7.12
N PRO A 62 0.35 -0.50 -7.68
CA PRO A 62 0.49 0.10 -9.01
C PRO A 62 1.68 1.07 -9.06
N ASP A 63 2.27 1.28 -10.24
CA ASP A 63 3.34 2.26 -10.37
C ASP A 63 2.81 3.70 -10.27
N ILE A 64 3.44 4.51 -9.42
CA ILE A 64 3.15 5.94 -9.29
C ILE A 64 3.43 6.66 -10.60
N SER A 65 4.45 6.23 -11.36
CA SER A 65 4.78 6.85 -12.65
C SER A 65 3.69 6.69 -13.70
N ASP A 66 2.88 5.61 -13.63
CA ASP A 66 1.74 5.41 -14.54
C ASP A 66 0.54 6.28 -14.16
N LEU A 67 0.36 6.53 -12.87
CA LEU A 67 -0.80 7.26 -12.33
C LEU A 67 -0.57 8.77 -12.20
N SER A 68 0.66 9.17 -11.93
CA SER A 68 1.05 10.56 -11.67
C SER A 68 2.44 10.84 -12.28
N PRO A 69 2.52 11.01 -13.61
CA PRO A 69 3.79 11.20 -14.33
C PRO A 69 4.58 12.46 -13.91
N GLU A 70 3.90 13.42 -13.27
CA GLU A 70 4.50 14.64 -12.75
C GLU A 70 5.32 14.42 -11.48
N VAL A 71 5.15 13.26 -10.81
CA VAL A 71 5.90 12.92 -9.61
C VAL A 71 7.34 12.55 -9.99
N PRO A 72 8.36 13.17 -9.36
CA PRO A 72 9.74 12.83 -9.61
C PRO A 72 10.02 11.33 -9.35
N ALA A 73 10.70 10.66 -10.28
CA ALA A 73 11.04 9.24 -10.18
C ALA A 73 11.73 8.83 -8.85
N PRO A 74 12.61 9.65 -8.24
CA PRO A 74 13.18 9.32 -6.93
C PRO A 74 12.13 9.25 -5.80
N LEU A 75 11.11 10.11 -5.85
CA LEU A 75 10.03 10.12 -4.87
C LEU A 75 9.10 8.92 -5.06
N ALA A 76 8.76 8.59 -6.31
CA ALA A 76 8.01 7.38 -6.65
C ALA A 76 8.72 6.12 -6.14
N SER A 77 10.03 6.02 -6.37
CA SER A 77 10.86 4.89 -5.92
C SER A 77 10.88 4.76 -4.40
N LEU A 78 10.97 5.88 -3.67
CA LEU A 78 10.93 5.89 -2.21
C LEU A 78 9.59 5.35 -1.69
N VAL A 79 8.47 5.79 -2.26
CA VAL A 79 7.14 5.33 -1.83
C VAL A 79 6.95 3.85 -2.14
N HIS A 80 7.44 3.35 -3.28
CA HIS A 80 7.46 1.92 -3.59
C HIS A 80 8.27 1.12 -2.58
N GLN A 81 9.47 1.59 -2.20
CA GLN A 81 10.29 0.95 -1.17
C GLN A 81 9.59 0.92 0.20
N MET A 82 8.88 1.99 0.56
CA MET A 82 8.09 2.04 1.81
C MET A 82 6.94 1.03 1.83
N MET A 83 6.44 0.65 0.66
CA MET A 83 5.32 -0.30 0.48
C MET A 83 5.79 -1.72 0.10
N ALA A 84 7.10 -1.95 0.02
CA ALA A 84 7.68 -3.25 -0.27
C ALA A 84 7.42 -4.24 0.89
N LYS A 85 7.01 -5.47 0.52
CA LYS A 85 6.57 -6.50 1.48
C LYS A 85 7.71 -7.35 2.05
N ALA A 86 8.86 -7.36 1.39
CA ALA A 86 10.10 -8.00 1.82
C ALA A 86 11.28 -7.06 1.59
N ARG A 87 12.34 -7.18 2.41
CA ARG A 87 13.51 -6.27 2.39
C ARG A 87 14.50 -6.54 1.23
N ASP A 88 14.22 -7.52 0.36
CA ASP A 88 15.12 -7.95 -0.73
C ASP A 88 14.48 -7.80 -2.13
N GLN A 89 13.85 -6.66 -2.39
CA GLN A 89 13.56 -6.20 -3.76
C GLN A 89 14.12 -4.81 -3.99
#